data_AF-A0A2T7X4C1-F1
#
_entry.id   AF-A0A2T7X4C1-F1
#
_cell.length_a   1.000
_cell.length_b   1.000
_cell.length_c   1.000
_cell.angle_alpha   90.00
_cell.angle_beta   90.00
_cell.angle_gamma   90.00
#
_symmetry.space_group_name_H-M   'P 1'
#
loop_
_entity.id
_entity.type
_entity.pdbx_description
1 polymer ?
#
loop_
_entity_poly.entity_id
_entity_poly.type
_entity_poly.pdbx_seq_one_letter_code
_entity_poly.pdbx_strand_id
1 'polypeptide(L)' 'MLGDRGEGTPTVELVDEYGDVAVVRLGLAGGRPDDGAADATTAPEQMLVLERQKERWLVRDVYGVADQPE' A
#
# COMPACT_ATOMS: atom_id res chain seq x y z
N MET A 1 -12.29 -18.32 17.38
CA MET A 1 -10.95 -18.08 16.82
C MET A 1 -11.13 -17.25 15.55
N LEU A 2 -11.19 -15.93 15.67
CA LEU A 2 -10.95 -15.05 14.52
C LEU A 2 -9.43 -14.86 14.47
N GLY A 3 -8.83 -15.21 13.35
CA GLY A 3 -7.38 -15.11 13.16
C GLY A 3 -6.93 -13.66 13.31
N ASP A 4 -5.92 -13.49 14.15
CA ASP A 4 -5.01 -12.35 14.13
C ASP A 4 -4.37 -12.31 12.74
N ARG A 5 -4.98 -11.57 11.81
CA ARG A 5 -4.34 -11.20 10.56
C ARG A 5 -3.27 -10.21 10.98
N GLY A 6 -2.01 -10.66 11.06
CA GLY A 6 -0.87 -9.85 11.48
C GLY A 6 -1.05 -8.40 11.07
N GLU A 7 -1.37 -7.56 12.05
CA GLU A 7 -1.71 -6.16 11.87
C GLU A 7 -0.40 -5.40 11.64
N GLY A 8 0.23 -5.63 10.48
CA GLY A 8 1.28 -4.77 9.98
C GLY A 8 0.73 -3.35 9.91
N THR A 9 1.46 -2.38 10.45
CA THR A 9 1.04 -0.98 10.38
C THR A 9 1.04 -0.57 8.91
N PRO A 10 -0.11 -0.16 8.33
CA PRO A 10 -0.12 0.32 6.96
C PRO A 10 0.70 1.61 6.89
N THR A 11 1.73 1.58 6.04
CA THR A 11 2.51 2.75 5.64
C THR A 11 1.88 3.37 4.42
N VAL A 12 1.80 4.69 4.42
CA VAL A 12 1.26 5.48 3.31
C VAL A 12 2.34 6.45 2.87
N GLU A 13 2.69 6.41 1.60
CA GLU A 13 3.67 7.30 0.98
C GLU A 13 3.01 8.02 -0.20
N LEU A 14 3.15 9.35 -0.28
CA LEU A 14 2.75 10.11 -1.46
C LEU A 14 3.80 9.91 -2.54
N VAL A 15 3.42 9.32 -3.67
CA VAL A 15 4.29 9.09 -4.83
C VAL A 15 4.32 10.32 -5.71
N ASP A 16 3.14 10.88 -6.02
CA ASP A 16 3.02 12.04 -6.90
C ASP A 16 1.69 12.80 -6.71
N GLU A 17 1.63 14.05 -7.13
CA GLU A 17 0.44 14.91 -7.09
C GLU A 17 0.29 15.74 -8.37
N TYR A 18 -0.89 15.65 -8.99
CA TYR A 18 -1.27 16.31 -10.23
C TYR A 18 -2.58 17.08 -10.05
N GLY A 19 -2.51 18.25 -9.43
CA GLY A 19 -3.66 19.13 -9.24
C GLY A 19 -4.78 18.48 -8.42
N ASP A 20 -5.81 17.97 -9.09
CA ASP A 20 -6.93 17.27 -8.46
C ASP A 20 -6.72 15.75 -8.38
N VAL A 21 -5.54 15.23 -8.71
CA VAL A 21 -5.22 13.80 -8.62
C VAL A 21 -3.98 13.59 -7.76
N ALA A 22 -3.99 12.61 -6.86
CA ALA A 22 -2.82 12.21 -6.07
C ALA A 22 -2.57 10.71 -6.19
N VAL A 23 -1.31 10.29 -6.26
CA VAL A 23 -0.91 8.89 -6.35
C VAL A 23 -0.21 8.53 -5.06
N VAL A 24 -0.73 7.54 -4.32
CA VAL A 24 -0.19 7.11 -3.03
C VAL A 24 0.15 5.63 -3.05
N ARG A 25 1.30 5.28 -2.47
CA ARG A 25 1.72 3.90 -2.24
C ARG A 25 1.28 3.48 -0.84
N LEU A 26 0.60 2.35 -0.75
CA LEU A 26 0.32 1.66 0.50
C LEU A 26 1.25 0.44 0.60
N GLY A 27 2.05 0.41 1.66
CA GLY A 27 2.82 -0.77 2.07
C GLY A 27 2.32 -1.28 3.41
N LEU A 28 2.37 -2.58 3.66
CA LEU A 28 2.13 -3.14 4.98
C LEU A 28 3.48 -3.29 5.70
N ALA A 29 3.79 -2.41 6.65
CA ALA A 29 4.99 -2.55 7.47
C ALA A 29 4.68 -3.41 8.69
N GLY A 30 5.09 -4.67 8.67
CA GLY A 30 5.14 -5.51 9.87
C GLY A 30 4.72 -6.95 9.68
N GLY A 31 5.61 -7.76 9.13
CA GLY A 31 5.81 -9.10 9.67
C GLY A 31 6.96 -9.01 10.67
N ARG A 32 6.72 -9.33 11.94
CA ARG A 32 7.80 -9.51 12.93
C ARG A 32 8.78 -10.55 12.36
N PRO A 33 10.10 -10.30 12.31
CA PRO A 33 11.06 -11.34 12.02
C PRO A 33 11.19 -12.20 13.30
N ASP A 34 10.25 -13.13 13.53
CA ASP A 34 10.49 -14.20 14.48
C ASP A 34 11.38 -15.24 13.79
N ASP A 35 12.65 -15.21 14.20
CA ASP A 35 13.64 -16.28 14.16
C ASP A 35 13.64 -17.22 12.95
N GLY A 36 14.49 -16.89 11.97
CA GLY A 36 15.23 -17.91 11.23
C GLY A 36 14.61 -18.51 9.97
N ALA A 37 13.55 -17.92 9.41
CA ALA A 37 13.06 -18.30 8.08
C ALA A 37 13.18 -17.11 7.13
N ALA A 38 14.08 -17.26 6.15
CA ALA A 38 14.14 -16.39 4.99
C ALA A 38 12.84 -16.53 4.19
N ASP A 39 11.90 -15.64 4.45
CA ASP A 39 10.98 -15.15 3.43
C ASP A 39 10.42 -13.80 3.90
N ALA A 40 11.14 -12.73 3.60
CA ALA A 40 10.54 -11.41 3.57
C ALA A 40 9.60 -11.43 2.35
N THR A 41 8.44 -12.08 2.50
CA THR A 41 7.36 -11.98 1.54
C THR A 41 7.02 -10.50 1.49
N THR A 42 7.55 -9.80 0.48
CA THR A 42 7.32 -8.38 0.25
C THR A 42 5.82 -8.17 0.35
N ALA A 43 5.38 -7.53 1.43
CA ALA A 43 3.95 -7.39 1.64
C ALA A 43 3.40 -6.65 0.42
N PRO A 44 2.27 -7.10 -0.17
CA PRO A 44 1.83 -6.63 -1.47
C PRO A 44 1.67 -5.10 -1.43
N GLU A 45 2.54 -4.40 -2.15
CA GLU A 45 2.46 -2.94 -2.28
C GLU A 45 1.28 -2.61 -3.21
N GLN A 46 0.49 -1.62 -2.82
CA GLN A 46 -0.64 -1.14 -3.59
C GLN A 46 -0.44 0.32 -3.97
N MET A 47 -0.78 0.67 -5.21
CA MET A 47 -0.82 2.04 -5.68
C MET A 47 -2.28 2.51 -5.73
N LEU A 48 -2.61 3.59 -5.04
CA LEU A 48 -3.93 4.19 -5.04
C LEU A 48 -3.86 5.50 -5.81
N VAL A 49 -4.82 5.69 -6.70
CA VAL A 49 -5.05 6.98 -7.34
C VAL A 49 -6.24 7.63 -6.66
N LEU A 50 -6.02 8.81 -6.12
CA LEU A 50 -7.00 9.64 -5.46
C LEU A 50 -7.41 10.78 -6.38
N GLU A 51 -8.69 11.15 -6.36
CA GLU A 51 -9.22 12.32 -7.04
C GLU A 51 -9.88 13.27 -6.03
N ARG A 52 -9.58 14.56 -6.14
CA ARG A 52 -10.13 15.62 -5.32
C ARG A 52 -11.50 16.01 -5.85
N GLN A 53 -12.55 15.64 -5.12
CA GLN A 53 -13.92 16.06 -5.42
C GLN A 53 -14.54 16.74 -4.22
N LYS A 54 -15.14 17.92 -4.43
CA LYS A 54 -15.82 18.69 -3.37
C LYS A 54 -14.95 18.79 -2.11
N GLU A 55 -13.67 19.14 -2.31
CA GLU A 55 -12.66 19.32 -1.27
C GLU A 55 -12.28 18.06 -0.48
N ARG A 56 -12.66 16.87 -0.96
CA ARG A 56 -12.31 15.58 -0.36
C ARG A 56 -11.55 14.73 -1.36
N TRP A 57 -10.57 13.97 -0.88
CA TRP A 57 -9.88 12.96 -1.67
C TRP A 57 -10.71 11.68 -1.68
N LEU A 58 -11.05 11.20 -2.87
CA LEU A 58 -11.78 9.96 -3.11
C LEU A 58 -10.87 8.98 -3.84
N VAL A 59 -10.98 7.68 -3.54
CA VAL A 59 -10.27 6.65 -4.30
C VAL A 59 -10.90 6.54 -5.69
N ARG A 60 -10.10 6.80 -6.72
CA ARG A 60 -10.48 6.63 -8.13
C ARG A 60 -10.11 5.23 -8.61
N ASP A 61 -8.86 4.82 -8.40
CA ASP A 61 -8.32 3.53 -8.84
C ASP A 61 -7.39 2.91 -7.77
N VAL A 62 -7.28 1.58 -7.80
CA VAL A 62 -6.33 0.81 -6.97
C VAL A 62 -5.64 -0.22 -7.84
N TYR A 63 -4.30 -0.21 -7.84
CA TYR A 63 -3.46 -1.15 -8.57
C TYR A 63 -2.57 -1.92 -7.61
N GLY A 64 -2.36 -3.21 -7.86
CA GLY A 64 -1.26 -3.94 -7.23
C GLY A 64 0.05 -3.59 -7.93
N VAL A 65 1.11 -3.32 -7.16
CA VAL A 65 2.45 -3.21 -7.71
C VAL A 65 2.91 -4.64 -8.01
N ALA A 66 2.83 -5.04 -9.27
CA ALA A 66 3.44 -6.27 -9.76
C ALA A 66 4.87 -5.96 -10.22
N ASP A 67 5.80 -6.88 -9.98
CA ASP A 67 7.13 -6.82 -10.58
C ASP A 67 6.97 -6.79 -12.10
N GLN A 68 7.15 -5.63 -12.72
CA GLN A 68 7.19 -5.53 -14.17
C GLN A 68 8.52 -6.13 -14.63
N PRO A 69 8.52 -7.10 -15.56
CA PRO A 69 9.75 -7.57 -16.17
C PRO A 69 10.42 -6.40 -16.92
N GLU A 70 11.71 -6.22 -16.69
CA GLU A 70 12.59 -5.23 -17.35
C GLU A 70 12.84 -5.53 -18.83
#